data_AF-A0A954P9J3-F1
#
_entry.id   AF-A0A954P9J3-F1
#
_cell.length_a   1.000
_cell.length_b   1.000
_cell.length_c   1.000
_cell.angle_alpha   90.00
_cell.angle_beta   90.00
_cell.angle_gamma   90.00
#
_symmetry.space_group_name_H-M   'P 1'
#
loop_
_entity.id
_entity.type
_entity.pdbx_description
1 polymer ?
#
loop_
_entity_poly.entity_id
_entity_poly.type
_entity_poly.pdbx_seq_one_letter_code
_entity_poly.pdbx_strand_id
1 'polypeptide(L)' 'MACGTPVIASRRGSMPELIQHGITGFLVDSLEEAKQALERIDDLDRSSVRRAVAERFTIDRMADAYLTVYQRVIAKRR' A
#
# COMPACT_ATOMS: atom_id res chain seq x y z
N MET A 1 6.99 -0.79 -4.31
CA MET A 1 6.71 -1.81 -3.29
C MET A 1 6.65 -3.23 -3.84
N ALA A 2 5.94 -3.53 -4.94
CA ALA A 2 5.96 -4.87 -5.53
C ALA A 2 7.39 -5.35 -5.86
N CYS A 3 8.30 -4.54 -6.38
CA CYS A 3 9.70 -4.95 -6.59
C CYS A 3 10.56 -4.93 -5.30
N GLY A 4 9.95 -4.90 -4.11
CA GLY A 4 10.64 -4.74 -2.83
C GLY A 4 11.13 -3.31 -2.55
N THR A 5 10.87 -2.34 -3.43
CA THR A 5 11.29 -0.94 -3.22
C THR A 5 10.38 -0.25 -2.19
N PRO A 6 10.91 0.21 -1.04
CA PRO A 6 10.17 1.02 -0.08
C PRO A 6 9.79 2.39 -0.68
N VAL A 7 8.77 3.04 -0.13
CA VAL A 7 8.22 4.30 -0.68
C VAL A 7 8.07 5.35 0.43
N ILE A 8 8.51 6.58 0.19
CA ILE A 8 8.16 7.74 1.01
C ILE A 8 7.00 8.45 0.30
N ALA A 9 5.89 8.66 1.00
CA ALA A 9 4.73 9.35 0.44
C ALA A 9 4.09 10.29 1.45
N SER A 10 3.43 11.33 0.94
CA SER A 10 2.63 12.21 1.78
C SER A 10 1.46 11.44 2.40
N ARG A 11 1.14 11.72 3.67
CA ARG A 11 -0.01 11.13 4.39
C ARG A 11 -1.34 11.72 3.91
N ARG A 12 -1.67 11.53 2.63
CA ARG A 12 -2.90 12.04 2.01
C ARG A 12 -3.52 11.02 1.07
N GLY A 13 -4.84 11.13 0.88
CA GLY A 13 -5.61 10.25 0.01
C GLY A 13 -5.47 8.79 0.43
N SER A 14 -5.21 7.91 -0.54
CA SER A 14 -5.08 6.47 -0.34
C SER A 14 -3.71 6.03 0.21
N MET A 15 -2.75 6.93 0.37
CA MET A 15 -1.39 6.54 0.80
C MET A 15 -1.36 5.84 2.18
N PRO A 16 -2.13 6.26 3.19
CA PRO A 16 -2.21 5.53 4.47
C PRO A 16 -2.80 4.12 4.36
N GLU A 17 -3.58 3.85 3.32
CA GLU A 17 -4.13 2.51 3.07
C GLU A 17 -3.09 1.60 2.40
N LEU A 18 -2.26 2.16 1.50
CA LEU A 18 -1.25 1.41 0.74
C LEU A 18 0.03 1.16 1.54
N ILE A 19 0.50 2.16 2.30
CA ILE A 19 1.81 2.14 2.94
C ILE A 19 1.66 1.83 4.42
N GLN A 20 2.36 0.79 4.87
CA GLN A 20 2.52 0.50 6.29
C GLN A 20 3.78 1.23 6.79
N HIS A 21 3.57 2.31 7.55
CA HIS A 21 4.63 3.17 8.04
C HIS A 21 5.70 2.38 8.82
N GLY A 22 6.97 2.54 8.46
CA GLY A 22 8.11 1.82 9.05
C GLY A 22 8.27 0.38 8.59
N ILE A 23 7.43 -0.12 7.68
CA ILE A 23 7.51 -1.49 7.14
C ILE A 23 7.67 -1.46 5.63
N THR A 24 6.71 -0.89 4.91
CA THR A 24 6.75 -0.81 3.43
C THR A 24 7.26 0.54 2.93
N GLY A 25 7.55 1.46 3.85
CA GLY A 25 7.88 2.84 3.55
C GLY A 25 7.55 3.79 4.69
N PHE A 26 7.58 5.10 4.41
CA PHE A 26 7.25 6.13 5.38
C PHE A 26 6.14 7.05 4.85
N LEU A 27 5.23 7.40 5.76
CA LEU A 27 4.20 8.40 5.55
C LEU A 27 4.63 9.69 6.24
N VAL A 28 4.67 10.78 5.48
CA VAL A 28 5.19 12.08 5.93
C VAL A 28 4.16 13.19 5.70
N ASP A 29 4.24 14.24 6.49
CA ASP A 29 3.34 15.40 6.43
C ASP A 29 4.05 16.67 5.93
N SER A 30 5.39 16.64 5.78
CA SER A 30 6.21 17.75 5.28
C SER A 30 7.42 17.30 4.46
N LEU A 31 8.05 18.26 3.76
CA LEU A 31 9.33 18.02 3.06
C LEU A 31 10.46 17.68 4.04
N GLU A 32 10.45 18.27 5.24
CA GLU A 32 11.50 18.03 6.23
C GLU A 32 11.42 16.61 6.77
N GLU A 33 10.22 16.11 7.05
CA GLU A 33 10.00 14.70 7.38
C GLU A 33 10.39 13.77 6.22
N ALA A 34 10.17 14.18 4.96
CA ALA A 34 10.60 13.40 3.81
C ALA A 34 12.12 13.24 3.75
N LYS A 35 12.89 14.29 4.10
CA LYS A 35 14.36 14.20 4.20
C LYS A 35 14.79 13.25 5.32
N GLN A 36 14.18 13.37 6.50
CA GLN A 36 14.46 12.46 7.63
C GLN A 36 14.13 11.00 7.29
N ALA A 37 13.04 10.78 6.56
CA ALA A 37 12.66 9.46 6.08
C ALA A 37 13.65 8.91 5.04
N LEU A 38 14.25 9.77 4.21
CA LEU A 38 15.25 9.37 3.23
C LEU A 38 16.50 8.80 3.90
N GLU A 39 16.94 9.37 5.02
CA GLU A 39 18.09 8.86 5.79
C GLU A 39 17.86 7.46 6.37
N ARG A 40 16.59 7.07 6.56
CA ARG A 40 16.19 5.81 7.20
C ARG A 40 15.61 4.78 6.22
N ILE A 41 15.44 5.14 4.94
CA ILE A 41 14.71 4.29 4.00
C ILE A 41 15.45 3.00 3.68
N ASP A 42 16.79 3.03 3.75
CA ASP A 42 17.66 1.88 3.50
C ASP A 42 17.65 0.86 4.65
N ASP A 43 17.18 1.25 5.85
CA ASP A 43 17.02 0.33 6.99
C ASP A 43 15.84 -0.64 6.79
N LEU A 44 14.95 -0.36 5.83
CA LEU A 44 13.78 -1.19 5.57
C LEU A 44 14.15 -2.45 4.76
N ASP A 45 13.85 -3.62 5.32
CA ASP A 45 14.06 -4.89 4.63
C ASP A 45 13.16 -5.00 3.39
N ARG A 46 13.79 -4.95 2.22
CA ARG A 46 13.14 -5.07 0.90
C ARG A 46 12.33 -6.36 0.74
N SER A 47 12.73 -7.44 1.40
CA SER A 47 11.99 -8.71 1.36
C SER A 47 10.66 -8.59 2.10
N SER A 48 10.66 -7.88 3.24
CA SER A 48 9.46 -7.55 4.01
C SER A 48 8.55 -6.59 3.25
N VAL A 49 9.10 -5.59 2.55
CA VAL A 49 8.33 -4.70 1.66
C VAL A 49 7.58 -5.51 0.59
N ARG A 50 8.29 -6.41 -0.12
CA ARG A 50 7.68 -7.28 -1.16
C ARG A 50 6.56 -8.13 -0.58
N ARG A 51 6.83 -8.78 0.55
CA ARG A 51 5.91 -9.72 1.21
C ARG A 51 4.61 -9.04 1.63
N ALA A 52 4.70 -7.90 2.31
CA ALA A 52 3.52 -7.14 2.75
C ALA A 52 2.60 -6.74 1.59
N VAL A 53 3.16 -6.42 0.42
CA VAL A 53 2.35 -6.14 -0.77
C VAL A 53 1.76 -7.40 -1.38
N ALA A 54 2.54 -8.47 -1.50
CA ALA A 54 2.07 -9.75 -2.03
C ALA A 54 0.94 -10.37 -1.20
N GLU A 55 0.89 -10.09 0.10
CA GLU A 55 -0.17 -10.58 0.99
C GLU A 55 -1.47 -9.77 0.90
N ARG A 56 -1.43 -8.54 0.38
CA ARG A 56 -2.57 -7.59 0.46
C ARG A 56 -3.13 -7.20 -0.90
N PHE A 57 -2.26 -7.00 -1.89
CA PHE A 57 -2.58 -6.39 -3.18
C PHE A 57 -2.38 -7.39 -4.32
N THR A 58 -3.07 -8.54 -4.22
CA THR A 58 -3.06 -9.56 -5.28
C THR A 58 -4.16 -9.30 -6.32
N ILE A 59 -3.95 -9.84 -7.52
CA ILE A 59 -4.95 -9.81 -8.60
C ILE A 59 -6.20 -10.59 -8.20
N ASP A 60 -6.04 -11.77 -7.61
CA ASP A 60 -7.17 -12.63 -7.21
C ASP A 60 -8.09 -11.94 -6.21
N ARG A 61 -7.54 -11.32 -5.16
CA ARG A 61 -8.33 -10.57 -4.18
C ARG A 61 -9.08 -9.40 -4.82
N MET A 62 -8.44 -8.71 -5.76
CA MET A 62 -9.08 -7.63 -6.49
C MET A 62 -10.25 -8.15 -7.33
N ALA A 63 -10.04 -9.23 -8.10
CA ALA A 63 -11.06 -9.84 -8.93
C ALA A 63 -12.26 -10.31 -8.09
N ASP A 64 -12.02 -11.03 -6.99
CA ASP A 64 -13.06 -11.53 -6.09
C ASP A 64 -13.88 -10.39 -5.46
N ALA A 65 -13.21 -9.31 -5.04
CA ALA A 65 -13.88 -8.12 -4.51
C ALA A 65 -14.78 -7.46 -5.57
N TYR A 66 -14.30 -7.34 -6.82
CA TYR A 66 -15.10 -6.82 -7.93
C TYR A 66 -16.32 -7.70 -8.23
N LEU A 67 -16.13 -9.02 -8.35
CA LEU A 67 -17.21 -9.97 -8.60
C LEU A 67 -18.27 -9.90 -7.49
N THR A 68 -17.84 -9.79 -6.23
CA THR A 68 -18.74 -9.61 -5.09
C THR A 68 -19.61 -8.36 -5.24
N VAL A 69 -19.02 -7.23 -5.65
CA VAL A 69 -19.77 -6.00 -5.90
C VAL A 69 -20.74 -6.15 -7.07
N TYR A 70 -20.32 -6.76 -8.18
CA TYR A 70 -21.18 -6.99 -9.34
C TYR A 70 -22.39 -7.86 -9.00
N GLN A 71 -22.18 -8.96 -8.28
CA GLN A 71 -23.27 -9.83 -7.81
C GLN A 71 -24.27 -9.08 -6.93
N ARG A 72 -23.80 -8.22 -6.02
CA ARG A 72 -24.66 -7.39 -5.17
C ARG A 72 -25.49 -6.40 -5.98
N VAL A 73 -24.90 -5.74 -6.97
CA VAL A 73 -25.60 -4.76 -7.82
C VAL A 73 -26.67 -5.45 -8.67
N ILE A 74 -26.35 -6.61 -9.25
CA ILE A 74 -27.31 -7.40 -10.05
C ILE A 74 -28.47 -7.89 -9.15
N ALA A 75 -28.17 -8.39 -7.96
CA ALA A 75 -29.19 -8.88 -7.02
C ALA A 75 -30.17 -7.78 -6.56
N LYS A 76 -29.71 -6.53 -6.41
CA LYS A 76 -30.55 -5.37 -6.03
C LYS A 76 -31.44 -4.83 -7.16
N ARG A 77 -31.24 -5.26 -8.40
CA ARG A 77 -32.04 -4.85 -9.57
C ARG A 77 -33.21 -5.79 -9.86
N ARG A 78 -33.40 -6.84 -9.06
CA ARG A 78 -34.58 -7.68 -9.04
C ARG A 78 -35.53 -7.22 -7.94
#